data_AF-A0A9D6F3J5-F1
#
_entry.id   AF-A0A9D6F3J5-F1
#
_cell.length_a   1.000
_cell.length_b   1.000
_cell.length_c   1.000
_cell.angle_alpha   90.00
_cell.angle_beta   90.00
_cell.angle_gamma   90.00
#
_symmetry.space_group_name_H-M   'P 1'
#
loop_
_entity.id
_entity.type
_entity.pdbx_description
1 polymer ?
#
loop_
_entity_poly.entity_id
_entity_poly.type
_entity_poly.pdbx_seq_one_letter_code
_entity_poly.pdbx_strand_id
1 'polypeptide(L)'
;MRRAFTLIELLVVIAIIAILIGLLVPAVQKVREAAARTQCQNNLKQLILACHNYESAKRGFPPIYLSGNQPGWVTAVLPYIEQGNLANLWPSGLDPNGTNWQSPALTPVVSTLINVQICPSSPEGGKVHGPADGFAFTAATADYAAAASFNSTLYAQLYPPGIPDTSAPMQVGTIGKIAGITDGTSNTIMLVEMSGRPYWYLPSKQRSTSTANNPRTYGFGFWAHNNAHNISTFLADGSGVGTACAINCSNQFGVYSFHSGGANVAFADGTVRLLSESVTPGILAALITRAGGEIVSSEY
;
A
#
# COMPACT_ATOMS: atom_id res chain seq x y z
N MET A 1 64.47 9.15 10.45
CA MET A 1 64.19 9.12 9.01
C MET A 1 62.70 8.92 8.78
N ARG A 2 61.98 9.93 8.31
CA ARG A 2 60.62 9.73 7.76
C ARG A 2 60.80 9.17 6.35
N ARG A 3 60.40 7.92 6.10
CA ARG A 3 60.33 7.37 4.74
C ARG A 3 59.29 8.18 3.96
N ALA A 4 59.71 8.81 2.86
CA ALA A 4 58.79 9.47 1.94
C ALA A 4 58.14 8.40 1.05
N PHE A 5 56.81 8.47 0.92
CA PHE A 5 56.05 7.60 0.02
C PHE A 5 56.42 7.90 -1.44
N THR A 6 56.63 6.87 -2.24
CA THR A 6 56.84 7.01 -3.68
C THR A 6 55.51 7.25 -4.40
N LEU A 7 55.55 7.95 -5.54
CA LEU A 7 54.37 8.21 -6.37
C LEU A 7 53.66 6.90 -6.78
N ILE A 8 54.43 5.84 -7.03
CA ILE A 8 53.93 4.52 -7.40
C ILE A 8 53.15 3.88 -6.23
N GLU A 9 53.70 3.93 -5.01
CA GLU A 9 53.01 3.39 -3.83
C GLU A 9 51.68 4.11 -3.57
N LEU A 10 51.64 5.43 -3.75
CA LEU A 10 50.41 6.20 -3.64
C LEU A 10 49.39 5.80 -4.73
N LEU A 11 49.85 5.60 -5.98
CA LEU A 11 49.00 5.23 -7.10
C LEU A 11 48.38 3.83 -6.93
N VAL A 12 49.14 2.87 -6.42
CA VAL A 12 48.63 1.52 -6.12
C VAL A 12 47.56 1.57 -5.04
N VAL A 13 47.77 2.36 -3.98
CA VAL A 13 46.79 2.50 -2.89
C VAL A 13 45.48 3.09 -3.39
N ILE A 14 45.52 4.18 -4.17
CA ILE A 14 44.29 4.76 -4.73
C ILE A 14 43.59 3.81 -5.70
N ALA A 15 44.35 3.02 -6.49
CA ALA A 15 43.78 2.03 -7.41
C ALA A 15 43.03 0.92 -6.65
N ILE A 16 43.62 0.42 -5.55
CA ILE A 16 42.96 -0.59 -4.70
C ILE A 16 41.70 0.00 -4.05
N ILE A 17 41.76 1.22 -3.50
CA ILE A 17 40.59 1.87 -2.89
C ILE A 17 39.48 2.08 -3.92
N ALA A 18 39.83 2.53 -5.14
CA ALA A 18 38.86 2.72 -6.21
C ALA A 18 38.17 1.40 -6.60
N ILE A 19 38.91 0.29 -6.69
CA ILE A 19 38.36 -1.04 -6.96
C ILE A 19 37.44 -1.48 -5.82
N LEU A 20 37.87 -1.33 -4.56
CA LEU A 20 37.08 -1.70 -3.39
C LEU A 20 35.77 -0.90 -3.32
N ILE A 21 35.83 0.42 -3.50
CA ILE A 21 34.63 1.27 -3.53
C ILE A 21 33.73 0.88 -4.71
N GLY A 22 34.31 0.65 -5.90
CA GLY A 22 33.56 0.24 -7.10
C GLY A 22 32.79 -1.05 -6.90
N LEU A 23 33.33 -2.02 -6.15
CA LEU A 23 32.65 -3.27 -5.82
C LEU A 23 31.68 -3.14 -4.64
N LEU A 24 31.94 -2.22 -3.70
CA LEU A 24 31.09 -2.02 -2.51
C LEU A 24 29.80 -1.25 -2.79
N VAL A 25 29.80 -0.27 -3.70
CA VAL A 25 28.60 0.54 -3.97
C VAL A 25 27.40 -0.31 -4.44
N PRO A 26 27.53 -1.20 -5.44
CA PRO A 26 26.43 -2.07 -5.85
C PRO A 26 25.99 -3.05 -4.77
N ALA A 27 26.94 -3.54 -3.95
CA ALA A 27 26.63 -4.46 -2.85
C ALA A 27 25.82 -3.77 -1.73
N VAL A 28 26.23 -2.58 -1.31
CA VAL A 28 25.52 -1.80 -0.29
C VAL A 28 24.12 -1.43 -0.76
N GLN A 29 23.93 -1.09 -2.04
CA GLN A 29 22.61 -0.80 -2.61
C GLN A 29 21.69 -2.03 -2.55
N LYS A 30 22.18 -3.21 -2.94
CA LYS A 30 21.41 -4.47 -2.84
C LYS A 30 20.99 -4.78 -1.41
N VAL A 31 21.89 -4.59 -0.43
CA VAL A 31 21.59 -4.81 0.99
C VAL A 31 20.54 -3.81 1.50
N ARG A 32 20.64 -2.53 1.10
CA ARG A 32 19.65 -1.51 1.47
C ARG A 32 18.27 -1.83 0.93
N GLU A 33 18.17 -2.25 -0.31
CA GLU A 33 16.90 -2.64 -0.93
C GLU A 33 16.30 -3.88 -0.26
N ALA A 34 17.11 -4.89 0.03
CA ALA A 34 16.66 -6.07 0.76
C ALA A 34 16.14 -5.69 2.17
N ALA A 35 16.85 -4.80 2.88
CA ALA A 35 16.42 -4.31 4.19
C ALA A 35 15.11 -3.50 4.08
N ALA A 36 14.98 -2.63 3.08
CA ALA A 36 13.78 -1.85 2.84
C ALA A 36 12.57 -2.75 2.54
N ARG A 37 12.76 -3.81 1.74
CA ARG A 37 11.73 -4.83 1.48
C ARG A 37 11.29 -5.57 2.73
N THR A 38 12.24 -6.04 3.53
CA THR A 38 11.94 -6.68 4.81
C THR A 38 11.16 -5.74 5.73
N GLN A 39 11.51 -4.44 5.74
CA GLN A 39 10.77 -3.45 6.51
C GLN A 39 9.34 -3.24 5.97
N CYS A 40 9.13 -3.18 4.64
CA CYS A 40 7.77 -3.06 4.09
C CYS A 40 6.91 -4.31 4.41
N GLN A 41 7.51 -5.51 4.41
CA GLN A 41 6.85 -6.73 4.87
C GLN A 41 6.49 -6.69 6.36
N ASN A 42 7.39 -6.21 7.22
CA ASN A 42 7.14 -6.05 8.64
C ASN A 42 6.04 -5.01 8.92
N ASN A 43 6.02 -3.92 8.15
CA ASN A 43 4.98 -2.89 8.25
C ASN A 43 3.61 -3.48 7.90
N LEU A 44 3.48 -4.17 6.76
CA LEU A 44 2.25 -4.89 6.41
C LEU A 44 1.87 -5.93 7.47
N LYS A 45 2.85 -6.63 8.05
CA LYS A 45 2.60 -7.62 9.11
C LYS A 45 2.01 -6.95 10.36
N GLN A 46 2.51 -5.78 10.77
CA GLN A 46 1.94 -5.02 11.88
C GLN A 46 0.51 -4.56 11.57
N LEU A 47 0.27 -4.06 10.36
CA LEU A 47 -1.06 -3.58 9.93
C LEU A 47 -2.09 -4.71 9.89
N ILE A 48 -1.76 -5.87 9.30
CA ILE A 48 -2.71 -6.99 9.23
C ILE A 48 -2.97 -7.60 10.61
N LEU A 49 -1.95 -7.68 11.48
CA LEU A 49 -2.15 -8.09 12.87
C LEU A 49 -3.04 -7.12 13.64
N ALA A 50 -2.92 -5.81 13.38
CA ALA A 50 -3.80 -4.81 13.94
C ALA A 50 -5.25 -4.97 13.47
N CYS A 51 -5.47 -5.32 12.19
CA CYS A 51 -6.80 -5.68 11.68
C CYS A 51 -7.37 -6.92 12.39
N HIS A 52 -6.54 -7.95 12.66
CA HIS A 52 -6.99 -9.12 13.43
C HIS A 52 -7.28 -8.80 14.90
N ASN A 53 -6.48 -7.94 15.55
CA ASN A 53 -6.74 -7.51 16.92
C ASN A 53 -8.04 -6.70 17.01
N TYR A 54 -8.31 -5.85 16.01
CA TYR A 54 -9.58 -5.17 15.86
C TYR A 54 -10.73 -6.18 15.67
N GLU A 55 -10.55 -7.16 14.77
CA GLU A 55 -11.53 -8.23 14.51
C GLU A 55 -11.88 -8.98 15.78
N SER A 56 -10.89 -9.41 16.56
CA SER A 56 -11.09 -10.10 17.83
C SER A 56 -11.85 -9.26 18.85
N ALA A 57 -11.57 -7.94 18.91
CA ALA A 57 -12.19 -7.03 19.86
C ALA A 57 -13.61 -6.58 19.46
N LYS A 58 -13.88 -6.47 18.15
CA LYS A 58 -15.10 -5.89 17.59
C LYS A 58 -15.99 -6.88 16.84
N ARG A 59 -15.57 -8.15 16.75
CA ARG A 59 -16.23 -9.28 16.07
C ARG A 59 -16.40 -9.10 14.55
N GLY A 60 -15.41 -8.47 13.94
CA GLY A 60 -15.32 -8.28 12.50
C GLY A 60 -14.23 -7.28 12.11
N PHE A 61 -13.73 -7.40 10.90
CA PHE A 61 -12.64 -6.57 10.39
C PHE A 61 -13.00 -5.08 10.40
N PRO A 62 -12.00 -4.19 10.52
CA PRO A 62 -12.27 -2.77 10.45
C PRO A 62 -12.98 -2.44 9.14
N PRO A 63 -14.10 -1.69 9.19
CA PRO A 63 -14.73 -1.21 7.98
C PRO A 63 -13.78 -0.23 7.27
N ILE A 64 -13.84 -0.19 5.94
CA ILE A 64 -13.08 0.79 5.15
C ILE A 64 -13.50 2.22 5.54
N TYR A 65 -14.80 2.43 5.68
CA TYR A 65 -15.49 3.52 6.38
C TYR A 65 -16.96 3.09 6.54
N LEU A 66 -17.71 3.66 7.49
CA LEU A 66 -19.14 3.34 7.64
C LEU A 66 -20.06 4.22 6.78
N SER A 67 -19.75 5.51 6.61
CA SER A 67 -20.49 6.37 5.69
C SER A 67 -19.68 7.61 5.29
N GLY A 68 -19.89 8.09 4.06
CA GLY A 68 -19.28 9.32 3.56
C GLY A 68 -17.78 9.45 3.87
N ASN A 69 -17.42 10.56 4.52
CA ASN A 69 -16.05 10.95 4.85
C ASN A 69 -15.71 10.66 6.32
N GLN A 70 -16.27 9.59 6.88
CA GLN A 70 -15.95 9.13 8.22
C GLN A 70 -14.51 8.58 8.31
N PRO A 71 -13.94 8.48 9.51
CA PRO A 71 -12.59 7.94 9.68
C PRO A 71 -12.49 6.53 9.07
N GLY A 72 -11.45 6.31 8.26
CA GLY A 72 -11.28 5.03 7.60
C GLY A 72 -10.63 3.95 8.46
N TRP A 73 -10.34 2.80 7.84
CA TRP A 73 -9.85 1.62 8.55
C TRP A 73 -8.54 1.84 9.31
N VAL A 74 -7.62 2.66 8.78
CA VAL A 74 -6.34 2.94 9.47
C VAL A 74 -6.60 3.64 10.79
N THR A 75 -7.53 4.60 10.79
CA THR A 75 -7.98 5.31 11.99
C THR A 75 -8.56 4.33 13.01
N ALA A 76 -9.36 3.36 12.56
CA ALA A 76 -9.94 2.32 13.42
C ALA A 76 -8.88 1.41 14.07
N VAL A 77 -7.74 1.19 13.41
CA VAL A 77 -6.67 0.31 13.92
C VAL A 77 -5.54 1.04 14.66
N LEU A 78 -5.55 2.38 14.76
CA LEU A 78 -4.53 3.16 15.48
C LEU A 78 -4.18 2.62 16.89
N PRO A 79 -5.15 2.21 17.74
CA PRO A 79 -4.86 1.68 19.07
C PRO A 79 -4.07 0.36 19.03
N TYR A 80 -4.08 -0.34 17.91
CA TYR A 80 -3.47 -1.65 17.71
C TYR A 80 -2.13 -1.59 16.96
N ILE A 81 -1.66 -0.38 16.59
CA ILE A 81 -0.37 -0.11 15.94
C ILE A 81 0.48 0.91 16.73
N GLU A 82 0.34 0.90 18.06
CA GLU A 82 1.06 1.80 18.96
C GLU A 82 0.79 3.31 18.71
N GLN A 83 -0.32 3.64 18.04
CA GLN A 83 -0.77 5.02 17.79
C GLN A 83 -1.91 5.45 18.73
N GLY A 84 -1.93 4.92 19.96
CA GLY A 84 -2.98 5.22 20.95
C GLY A 84 -3.09 6.71 21.29
N ASN A 85 -1.97 7.43 21.36
CA ASN A 85 -1.97 8.87 21.57
C ASN A 85 -2.67 9.62 20.42
N LEU A 86 -2.41 9.22 19.17
CA LEU A 86 -3.04 9.81 18.00
C LEU A 86 -4.54 9.51 17.96
N ALA A 87 -4.94 8.29 18.35
CA ALA A 87 -6.34 7.90 18.47
C ALA A 87 -7.11 8.77 19.49
N ASN A 88 -6.50 9.08 20.63
CA ASN A 88 -7.11 9.90 21.69
C ASN A 88 -7.32 11.37 21.27
N LEU A 89 -6.62 11.84 20.25
CA LEU A 89 -6.81 13.18 19.71
C LEU A 89 -8.05 13.29 18.81
N TRP A 90 -8.70 12.17 18.48
CA TRP A 90 -9.94 12.19 17.71
C TRP A 90 -11.13 12.55 18.64
N PRO A 91 -11.82 13.69 18.46
CA PRO A 91 -12.76 14.22 19.45
C PRO A 91 -13.94 13.30 19.82
N SER A 92 -14.31 12.39 18.92
CA SER A 92 -15.40 11.41 19.09
C SER A 92 -14.90 10.00 19.42
N GLY A 93 -13.63 9.82 19.80
CA GLY A 93 -13.12 8.52 20.23
C GLY A 93 -13.18 7.41 19.17
N LEU A 94 -12.80 7.73 17.93
CA LEU A 94 -12.92 6.85 16.76
C LEU A 94 -14.35 6.37 16.48
N ASP A 95 -15.38 7.04 17.03
CA ASP A 95 -16.77 6.80 16.66
C ASP A 95 -16.89 6.87 15.13
N PRO A 96 -17.37 5.80 14.48
CA PRO A 96 -17.62 5.82 13.06
C PRO A 96 -18.52 6.98 12.65
N ASN A 97 -19.53 7.35 13.44
CA ASN A 97 -20.41 8.51 13.20
C ASN A 97 -19.85 9.85 13.68
N GLY A 98 -18.59 9.84 14.11
CA GLY A 98 -17.93 10.95 14.74
C GLY A 98 -17.40 12.01 13.79
N THR A 99 -16.45 12.81 14.29
CA THR A 99 -15.89 13.94 13.55
C THR A 99 -15.22 13.45 12.26
N ASN A 100 -15.69 13.97 11.12
CA ASN A 100 -15.13 13.72 9.78
C ASN A 100 -13.67 14.19 9.73
N TRP A 101 -12.79 13.41 9.08
CA TRP A 101 -11.36 13.71 8.90
C TRP A 101 -11.10 15.08 8.24
N GLN A 102 -12.07 15.60 7.47
CA GLN A 102 -12.06 16.92 6.83
C GLN A 102 -12.25 18.08 7.80
N SER A 103 -12.68 17.80 9.04
CA SER A 103 -12.88 18.84 10.04
C SER A 103 -11.58 19.62 10.25
N PRO A 104 -11.59 20.96 10.15
CA PRO A 104 -10.39 21.77 10.37
C PRO A 104 -9.70 21.48 11.71
N ALA A 105 -10.47 21.10 12.74
CA ALA A 105 -9.96 20.71 14.06
C ALA A 105 -9.06 19.46 14.03
N LEU A 106 -9.23 18.56 13.05
CA LEU A 106 -8.46 17.35 12.89
C LEU A 106 -7.22 17.52 12.00
N THR A 107 -7.02 18.68 11.36
CA THR A 107 -5.85 18.96 10.50
C THR A 107 -4.51 18.56 11.14
N PRO A 108 -4.23 18.90 12.43
CA PRO A 108 -2.98 18.51 13.08
C PRO A 108 -2.85 16.99 13.25
N VAL A 109 -3.96 16.30 13.50
CA VAL A 109 -4.03 14.85 13.68
C VAL A 109 -3.76 14.16 12.35
N VAL A 110 -4.57 14.44 11.32
CA VAL A 110 -4.50 13.80 10.00
C VAL A 110 -3.19 14.10 9.24
N SER A 111 -2.52 15.20 9.58
CA SER A 111 -1.20 15.57 9.04
C SER A 111 -0.03 14.80 9.66
N THR A 112 -0.27 13.98 10.69
CA THR A 112 0.79 13.20 11.35
C THR A 112 1.19 12.00 10.49
N LEU A 113 2.48 11.90 10.16
CA LEU A 113 3.02 10.73 9.48
C LEU A 113 3.02 9.53 10.43
N ILE A 114 2.39 8.44 10.00
CA ILE A 114 2.41 7.17 10.71
C ILE A 114 3.50 6.31 10.05
N ASN A 115 4.64 6.12 10.72
CA ASN A 115 5.80 5.47 10.11
C ASN A 115 5.52 4.04 9.61
N VAL A 116 4.64 3.28 10.29
CA VAL A 116 4.22 1.94 9.82
C VAL A 116 3.43 2.00 8.51
N GLN A 117 2.86 3.14 8.15
CA GLN A 117 2.14 3.35 6.90
C GLN A 117 3.05 3.77 5.73
N ILE A 118 4.35 3.95 5.95
CA ILE A 118 5.28 4.41 4.92
C ILE A 118 6.18 3.26 4.48
N CYS A 119 6.34 3.05 3.17
CA CYS A 119 7.32 2.09 2.66
C CYS A 119 8.67 2.80 2.49
N PRO A 120 9.76 2.37 3.15
CA PRO A 120 11.09 2.97 2.98
C PRO A 120 11.65 2.99 1.56
N SER A 121 11.08 2.17 0.65
CA SER A 121 11.47 2.16 -0.76
C SER A 121 10.69 3.17 -1.59
N SER A 122 9.59 3.72 -1.06
CA SER A 122 8.89 4.82 -1.71
C SER A 122 9.84 6.01 -1.82
N PRO A 123 10.10 6.54 -3.03
CA PRO A 123 10.98 7.70 -3.23
C PRO A 123 10.38 8.96 -2.58
N GLU A 124 9.09 8.91 -2.26
CA GLU A 124 8.28 10.02 -1.81
C GLU A 124 7.57 9.65 -0.53
N GLY A 125 7.34 10.65 0.31
CA GLY A 125 6.57 10.55 1.54
C GLY A 125 6.31 11.94 2.09
N GLY A 126 5.33 12.05 2.99
CA GLY A 126 5.07 13.32 3.66
C GLY A 126 3.60 13.65 3.69
N LYS A 127 3.27 14.84 3.18
CA LYS A 127 1.91 15.36 3.20
C LYS A 127 1.38 15.51 1.80
N VAL A 128 0.09 15.23 1.67
CA VAL A 128 -0.70 15.48 0.50
C VAL A 128 -1.58 16.70 0.73
N HIS A 129 -1.72 17.51 -0.31
CA HIS A 129 -2.55 18.71 -0.29
C HIS A 129 -3.62 18.59 -1.38
N GLY A 130 -4.87 18.81 -0.98
CA GLY A 130 -6.03 18.79 -1.86
C GLY A 130 -6.37 20.14 -2.47
N PRO A 131 -7.37 20.12 -3.37
CA PRO A 131 -8.69 19.67 -2.93
C PRO A 131 -9.05 18.20 -3.28
N ALA A 132 -9.66 17.48 -2.34
CA ALA A 132 -10.36 16.21 -2.57
C ALA A 132 -11.83 16.37 -2.14
N ASP A 133 -12.74 15.77 -2.90
CA ASP A 133 -14.19 15.85 -2.68
C ASP A 133 -14.74 17.28 -2.53
N GLY A 134 -14.07 18.27 -3.15
CA GLY A 134 -14.45 19.68 -3.07
C GLY A 134 -13.89 20.45 -1.87
N PHE A 135 -13.02 19.85 -1.04
CA PHE A 135 -12.47 20.46 0.17
C PHE A 135 -10.95 20.56 0.13
N ALA A 136 -10.41 21.71 0.57
CA ALA A 136 -8.98 21.86 0.82
C ALA A 136 -8.59 21.08 2.08
N PHE A 137 -7.53 20.29 1.99
CA PHE A 137 -7.04 19.50 3.11
C PHE A 137 -5.52 19.37 3.06
N THR A 138 -4.94 19.03 4.22
CA THR A 138 -3.55 18.58 4.34
C THR A 138 -3.57 17.32 5.19
N ALA A 139 -3.06 16.21 4.65
CA ALA A 139 -3.02 14.92 5.34
C ALA A 139 -1.71 14.18 5.06
N ALA A 140 -1.32 13.27 5.94
CA ALA A 140 -0.13 12.45 5.77
C ALA A 140 -0.38 11.28 4.82
N THR A 141 0.54 11.05 3.90
CA THR A 141 0.46 9.95 2.93
C THR A 141 0.51 8.58 3.61
N ALA A 142 0.13 7.55 2.87
CA ALA A 142 0.27 6.15 3.25
C ALA A 142 0.51 5.30 2.01
N ASP A 143 1.36 4.29 2.14
CA ASP A 143 1.83 3.42 1.07
C ASP A 143 1.26 2.00 1.18
N TYR A 144 0.41 1.73 2.17
CA TYR A 144 -0.32 0.47 2.30
C TYR A 144 -1.81 0.74 2.39
N ALA A 145 -2.58 0.04 1.55
CA ALA A 145 -4.01 0.26 1.43
C ALA A 145 -4.79 -1.04 1.58
N ALA A 146 -6.04 -0.92 1.99
CA ALA A 146 -6.97 -2.05 1.94
C ALA A 146 -7.43 -2.29 0.50
N ALA A 147 -7.49 -3.57 0.11
CA ALA A 147 -8.30 -3.96 -1.02
C ALA A 147 -9.77 -3.81 -0.62
N ALA A 148 -10.54 -3.03 -1.38
CA ALA A 148 -11.98 -2.88 -1.15
C ALA A 148 -12.78 -3.87 -2.00
N SER A 149 -12.35 -4.02 -3.25
CA SER A 149 -12.89 -4.94 -4.24
C SER A 149 -11.88 -5.07 -5.37
N PHE A 150 -12.14 -5.96 -6.33
CA PHE A 150 -11.54 -5.88 -7.65
C PHE A 150 -12.44 -5.09 -8.60
N ASN A 151 -11.86 -4.36 -9.55
CA ASN A 151 -12.61 -3.56 -10.52
C ASN A 151 -13.59 -4.44 -11.33
N SER A 152 -14.88 -4.24 -11.14
CA SER A 152 -15.94 -5.08 -11.73
C SER A 152 -15.95 -5.09 -13.27
N THR A 153 -15.54 -4.00 -13.91
CA THR A 153 -15.48 -3.94 -15.38
C THR A 153 -14.33 -4.78 -15.93
N LEU A 154 -13.17 -4.74 -15.26
CA LEU A 154 -12.05 -5.61 -15.60
C LEU A 154 -12.35 -7.06 -15.27
N TYR A 155 -13.01 -7.28 -14.14
CA TYR A 155 -13.40 -8.60 -13.68
C TYR A 155 -14.24 -9.33 -14.75
N ALA A 156 -15.25 -8.66 -15.31
CA ALA A 156 -16.10 -9.20 -16.37
C ALA A 156 -15.37 -9.48 -17.70
N GLN A 157 -14.15 -8.96 -17.88
CA GLN A 157 -13.30 -9.29 -19.03
C GLN A 157 -12.39 -10.49 -18.75
N LEU A 158 -12.11 -10.79 -17.49
CA LEU A 158 -11.19 -11.85 -17.07
C LEU A 158 -11.92 -13.16 -16.78
N TYR A 159 -13.16 -13.09 -16.31
CA TYR A 159 -13.96 -14.25 -15.93
C TYR A 159 -15.30 -14.28 -16.67
N PRO A 160 -15.87 -15.49 -16.91
CA PRO A 160 -17.18 -15.62 -17.51
C PRO A 160 -18.27 -14.83 -16.76
N PRO A 161 -19.30 -14.33 -17.47
CA PRO A 161 -20.42 -13.66 -16.83
C PRO A 161 -21.08 -14.57 -15.79
N GLY A 162 -21.31 -14.06 -14.58
CA GLY A 162 -21.98 -14.82 -13.53
C GLY A 162 -21.47 -14.58 -12.10
N ILE A 163 -20.61 -13.59 -11.86
CA ILE A 163 -19.92 -13.49 -10.57
C ILE A 163 -20.65 -12.55 -9.58
N PRO A 164 -20.82 -13.00 -8.31
CA PRO A 164 -21.88 -12.53 -7.42
C PRO A 164 -21.45 -11.38 -6.52
N ASP A 165 -20.14 -11.14 -6.37
CA ASP A 165 -19.55 -10.16 -5.47
C ASP A 165 -18.05 -10.03 -5.79
N THR A 166 -17.55 -8.83 -6.08
CA THR A 166 -16.09 -8.58 -6.29
C THR A 166 -15.41 -8.04 -5.05
N SER A 167 -16.11 -8.01 -3.91
CA SER A 167 -15.61 -7.41 -2.68
C SER A 167 -14.50 -8.23 -2.03
N ALA A 168 -13.58 -7.48 -1.42
CA ALA A 168 -12.52 -7.99 -0.58
C ALA A 168 -13.01 -8.12 0.88
N PRO A 169 -12.19 -8.70 1.79
CA PRO A 169 -12.62 -8.95 3.17
C PRO A 169 -13.07 -7.72 3.96
N MET A 170 -12.38 -6.58 3.78
CA MET A 170 -12.74 -5.31 4.43
C MET A 170 -13.79 -4.58 3.58
N GLN A 171 -14.90 -4.21 4.20
CA GLN A 171 -16.07 -3.72 3.47
C GLN A 171 -16.34 -2.24 3.71
N VAL A 172 -17.01 -1.62 2.73
CA VAL A 172 -17.55 -0.27 2.82
C VAL A 172 -18.95 -0.32 3.44
N GLY A 173 -19.23 0.54 4.41
CA GLY A 173 -20.55 0.70 5.02
C GLY A 173 -21.00 -0.43 5.93
N THR A 174 -20.21 -1.49 6.07
CA THR A 174 -20.53 -2.66 6.88
C THR A 174 -19.26 -3.30 7.43
N ILE A 175 -19.43 -4.20 8.39
CA ILE A 175 -18.35 -4.94 9.02
C ILE A 175 -18.14 -6.26 8.25
N GLY A 176 -16.95 -6.42 7.68
CA GLY A 176 -16.52 -7.68 7.08
C GLY A 176 -16.23 -8.73 8.16
N LYS A 177 -16.55 -10.00 7.87
CA LYS A 177 -16.30 -11.11 8.81
C LYS A 177 -15.37 -12.13 8.17
N ILE A 178 -14.51 -12.73 8.99
CA ILE A 178 -13.63 -13.83 8.54
C ILE A 178 -14.42 -15.00 7.95
N ALA A 179 -15.61 -15.29 8.50
CA ALA A 179 -16.51 -16.33 7.99
C ALA A 179 -17.07 -16.04 6.57
N GLY A 180 -16.99 -14.79 6.11
CA GLY A 180 -17.37 -14.40 4.75
C GLY A 180 -16.26 -14.59 3.71
N ILE A 181 -15.10 -15.14 4.10
CA ILE A 181 -13.97 -15.42 3.22
C ILE A 181 -14.01 -16.89 2.83
N THR A 182 -14.90 -17.24 1.89
CA THR A 182 -15.16 -18.64 1.51
C THR A 182 -14.09 -19.22 0.59
N ASP A 183 -13.30 -18.37 -0.08
CA ASP A 183 -12.22 -18.80 -0.98
C ASP A 183 -10.91 -19.13 -0.23
N GLY A 184 -10.94 -18.98 1.10
CA GLY A 184 -9.84 -19.31 2.01
C GLY A 184 -9.01 -18.08 2.39
N THR A 185 -8.78 -17.92 3.69
CA THR A 185 -8.05 -16.76 4.25
C THR A 185 -6.60 -16.67 3.79
N SER A 186 -5.97 -17.80 3.49
CA SER A 186 -4.61 -17.88 2.94
C SER A 186 -4.51 -17.54 1.45
N ASN A 187 -5.65 -17.43 0.76
CA ASN A 187 -5.75 -17.16 -0.68
C ASN A 187 -6.44 -15.82 -0.96
N THR A 188 -6.85 -15.09 0.07
CA THR A 188 -7.52 -13.80 -0.07
C THR A 188 -6.64 -12.68 0.48
N ILE A 189 -6.26 -11.74 -0.38
CA ILE A 189 -5.54 -10.51 -0.05
C ILE A 189 -6.48 -9.53 0.65
N MET A 190 -5.98 -8.93 1.72
CA MET A 190 -6.70 -7.89 2.48
C MET A 190 -6.03 -6.53 2.35
N LEU A 191 -4.69 -6.49 2.45
CA LEU A 191 -3.91 -5.26 2.33
C LEU A 191 -2.89 -5.41 1.20
N VAL A 192 -2.65 -4.32 0.50
CA VAL A 192 -1.71 -4.25 -0.62
C VAL A 192 -0.74 -3.09 -0.42
N GLU A 193 0.49 -3.27 -0.90
CA GLU A 193 1.40 -2.16 -1.10
C GLU A 193 0.94 -1.29 -2.29
N MET A 194 0.91 0.01 -2.07
CA MET A 194 0.53 1.01 -3.05
C MET A 194 1.34 2.31 -2.87
N SER A 195 2.65 2.12 -2.99
CA SER A 195 3.69 3.11 -2.73
C SER A 195 3.70 4.28 -3.72
N GLY A 196 4.41 5.34 -3.36
CA GLY A 196 4.68 6.49 -4.22
C GLY A 196 3.64 7.62 -4.08
N ARG A 197 2.85 7.60 -3.01
CA ARG A 197 1.93 8.71 -2.71
C ARG A 197 2.73 9.98 -2.38
N PRO A 198 2.26 11.17 -2.78
CA PRO A 198 1.00 11.48 -3.46
C PRO A 198 1.07 11.48 -5.00
N TYR A 199 2.23 11.15 -5.58
CA TYR A 199 2.44 11.26 -7.02
C TYR A 199 1.97 10.02 -7.78
N TRP A 200 1.77 10.19 -9.08
CA TRP A 200 1.38 9.11 -9.98
C TRP A 200 2.61 8.54 -10.67
N TYR A 201 2.80 7.22 -10.52
CA TYR A 201 3.87 6.46 -11.14
C TYR A 201 3.33 5.43 -12.14
N LEU A 202 4.07 5.25 -13.23
CA LEU A 202 3.99 4.18 -14.23
C LEU A 202 5.32 3.39 -14.22
N PRO A 203 5.46 2.23 -14.88
CA PRO A 203 6.62 1.33 -14.71
C PRO A 203 8.00 2.00 -14.79
N SER A 204 8.16 2.98 -15.70
CA SER A 204 9.44 3.59 -15.99
C SER A 204 9.48 5.10 -15.74
N LYS A 205 8.41 5.70 -15.20
CA LYS A 205 8.36 7.15 -15.00
C LYS A 205 7.33 7.58 -13.98
N GLN A 206 7.65 8.67 -13.29
CA GLN A 206 6.66 9.49 -12.62
C GLN A 206 5.84 10.24 -13.68
N ARG A 207 4.52 10.01 -13.71
CA ARG A 207 3.58 10.66 -14.64
C ARG A 207 3.10 12.01 -14.15
N SER A 208 2.94 12.20 -12.84
CA SER A 208 2.55 13.51 -12.28
C SER A 208 3.69 14.13 -11.47
N THR A 209 4.04 15.36 -11.82
CA THR A 209 4.99 16.21 -11.08
C THR A 209 4.30 17.15 -10.08
N SER A 210 2.97 17.08 -10.01
CA SER A 210 2.13 17.88 -9.12
C SER A 210 1.18 16.97 -8.35
N THR A 211 1.00 17.28 -7.06
CA THR A 211 0.05 16.62 -6.17
C THR A 211 -1.40 16.99 -6.49
N ALA A 212 -1.66 18.01 -7.33
CA ALA A 212 -2.98 18.60 -7.56
C ALA A 212 -3.75 18.02 -8.77
N ASN A 213 -3.15 17.10 -9.55
CA ASN A 213 -3.67 16.74 -10.87
C ASN A 213 -4.16 15.28 -11.01
N ASN A 214 -4.25 14.50 -9.93
CA ASN A 214 -4.86 13.18 -9.99
C ASN A 214 -5.56 12.79 -8.67
N PRO A 215 -6.86 13.06 -8.49
CA PRO A 215 -7.58 12.78 -7.23
C PRO A 215 -7.51 11.32 -6.80
N ARG A 216 -7.17 10.42 -7.71
CA ARG A 216 -7.03 9.00 -7.45
C ARG A 216 -5.71 8.64 -6.76
N THR A 217 -4.67 9.47 -6.88
CA THR A 217 -3.41 9.30 -6.14
C THR A 217 -3.30 10.14 -4.89
N TYR A 218 -3.96 11.29 -4.85
CA TYR A 218 -3.87 12.21 -3.72
C TYR A 218 -5.11 12.18 -2.79
N GLY A 219 -6.30 11.81 -3.30
CA GLY A 219 -7.58 11.96 -2.59
C GLY A 219 -8.07 10.73 -1.82
N PHE A 220 -7.61 9.53 -2.17
CA PHE A 220 -8.09 8.27 -1.57
C PHE A 220 -6.98 7.47 -0.85
N GLY A 221 -5.75 8.00 -0.79
CA GLY A 221 -4.56 7.25 -0.37
C GLY A 221 -3.85 7.72 0.90
N PHE A 222 -4.39 8.71 1.62
CA PHE A 222 -3.84 9.12 2.92
C PHE A 222 -4.47 8.33 4.07
N TRP A 223 -3.75 8.16 5.17
CA TRP A 223 -4.14 7.22 6.23
C TRP A 223 -5.50 7.55 6.87
N ALA A 224 -5.83 8.83 7.03
CA ALA A 224 -7.07 9.24 7.72
C ALA A 224 -8.33 9.09 6.84
N HIS A 225 -8.17 8.93 5.52
CA HIS A 225 -9.27 8.65 4.58
C HIS A 225 -9.69 7.18 4.62
N ASN A 226 -10.53 6.79 3.66
CA ASN A 226 -10.81 5.40 3.36
C ASN A 226 -9.56 4.52 3.19
N ASN A 227 -8.46 5.05 2.64
CA ASN A 227 -7.22 4.33 2.33
C ASN A 227 -7.46 2.92 1.76
N ALA A 228 -8.33 2.87 0.76
CA ALA A 228 -8.80 1.63 0.20
C ALA A 228 -9.24 1.85 -1.24
N HIS A 229 -9.05 0.82 -2.06
CA HIS A 229 -9.25 0.96 -3.50
C HIS A 229 -9.90 -0.28 -4.11
N ASN A 230 -10.68 -0.03 -5.17
CA ASN A 230 -11.10 -1.06 -6.10
C ASN A 230 -9.88 -1.41 -6.96
N ILE A 231 -9.18 -2.48 -6.59
CA ILE A 231 -7.92 -2.88 -7.20
C ILE A 231 -8.16 -3.08 -8.70
N SER A 232 -7.33 -2.40 -9.49
CA SER A 232 -7.42 -2.42 -10.94
C SER A 232 -6.11 -2.88 -11.55
N THR A 233 -6.21 -3.52 -12.70
CA THR A 233 -5.07 -3.81 -13.58
C THR A 233 -5.02 -2.79 -14.71
N PHE A 234 -3.90 -2.75 -15.42
CA PHE A 234 -3.60 -1.71 -16.41
C PHE A 234 -3.14 -2.30 -17.74
N LEU A 235 -3.10 -1.43 -18.75
CA LEU A 235 -2.31 -1.66 -19.95
C LEU A 235 -0.83 -1.84 -19.58
N ALA A 236 -0.04 -2.48 -20.44
CA ALA A 236 1.37 -2.77 -20.17
C ALA A 236 2.20 -1.49 -19.93
N ASP A 237 1.81 -0.37 -20.53
CA ASP A 237 2.45 0.94 -20.33
C ASP A 237 1.89 1.73 -19.13
N GLY A 238 0.88 1.19 -18.44
CA GLY A 238 0.21 1.83 -17.31
C GLY A 238 -0.69 3.01 -17.67
N SER A 239 -0.85 3.33 -18.95
CA SER A 239 -1.49 4.58 -19.40
C SER A 239 -2.99 4.64 -19.07
N GLY A 240 -3.63 3.47 -18.97
CA GLY A 240 -5.04 3.30 -18.63
C GLY A 240 -5.33 1.91 -18.06
N VAL A 241 -6.55 1.75 -17.54
CA VAL A 241 -7.07 0.48 -17.00
C VAL A 241 -7.14 -0.57 -18.11
N GLY A 242 -6.73 -1.81 -17.82
CA GLY A 242 -6.67 -2.89 -18.81
C GLY A 242 -6.29 -4.23 -18.20
N THR A 243 -6.23 -5.28 -19.00
CA THR A 243 -5.98 -6.67 -18.56
C THR A 243 -4.58 -7.18 -18.92
N ALA A 244 -3.62 -6.29 -19.14
CA ALA A 244 -2.27 -6.66 -19.56
C ALA A 244 -1.28 -6.77 -18.40
N CYS A 245 -1.45 -5.96 -17.35
CA CYS A 245 -0.49 -5.86 -16.26
C CYS A 245 -1.17 -5.67 -14.90
N ALA A 246 -0.75 -6.47 -13.92
CA ALA A 246 -1.34 -6.51 -12.58
C ALA A 246 -0.56 -5.68 -11.54
N ILE A 247 0.77 -5.75 -11.56
CA ILE A 247 1.66 -5.20 -10.52
C ILE A 247 2.61 -4.19 -11.15
N ASN A 248 2.91 -3.12 -10.43
CA ASN A 248 3.92 -2.10 -10.81
C ASN A 248 3.65 -1.37 -12.15
N CYS A 249 2.41 -1.41 -12.64
CA CYS A 249 2.01 -0.68 -13.85
C CYS A 249 1.34 0.67 -13.62
N SER A 250 0.67 0.86 -12.49
CA SER A 250 0.17 2.19 -12.11
C SER A 250 -0.22 2.19 -10.65
N ASN A 251 0.32 3.13 -9.87
CA ASN A 251 -0.06 3.30 -8.46
C ASN A 251 -1.39 4.06 -8.28
N GLN A 252 -2.16 4.29 -9.36
CA GLN A 252 -3.43 5.00 -9.26
C GLN A 252 -4.47 4.20 -8.44
N PHE A 253 -4.66 2.93 -8.82
CA PHE A 253 -5.55 1.95 -8.18
C PHE A 253 -4.96 0.53 -8.23
N GLY A 254 -3.71 0.40 -8.68
CA GLY A 254 -3.04 -0.89 -8.82
C GLY A 254 -2.08 -1.12 -7.67
N VAL A 255 -1.79 -2.39 -7.42
CA VAL A 255 -0.74 -2.79 -6.50
C VAL A 255 0.60 -2.30 -7.05
N TYR A 256 1.33 -1.52 -6.27
CA TYR A 256 2.53 -0.83 -6.73
C TYR A 256 3.56 -0.70 -5.61
N SER A 257 4.79 -1.08 -5.91
CA SER A 257 5.97 -0.95 -5.05
C SER A 257 7.13 -0.34 -5.83
N PHE A 258 8.21 -0.02 -5.12
CA PHE A 258 9.51 0.27 -5.73
C PHE A 258 10.50 -0.88 -5.56
N HIS A 259 9.97 -2.04 -5.17
CA HIS A 259 10.75 -3.26 -5.00
C HIS A 259 10.94 -3.95 -6.35
N SER A 260 12.13 -4.51 -6.56
CA SER A 260 12.36 -5.35 -7.73
C SER A 260 11.53 -6.65 -7.68
N GLY A 261 10.83 -6.94 -8.77
CA GLY A 261 10.21 -8.24 -9.02
C GLY A 261 8.82 -8.43 -8.42
N GLY A 262 8.21 -7.41 -7.81
CA GLY A 262 6.89 -7.55 -7.23
C GLY A 262 6.52 -6.50 -6.20
N ALA A 263 5.35 -6.65 -5.60
CA ALA A 263 4.86 -5.80 -4.52
C ALA A 263 4.40 -6.66 -3.35
N ASN A 264 4.57 -6.16 -2.12
CA ASN A 264 4.17 -6.93 -0.95
C ASN A 264 2.65 -6.85 -0.76
N VAL A 265 2.05 -7.97 -0.38
CA VAL A 265 0.62 -8.08 -0.07
C VAL A 265 0.43 -8.87 1.21
N ALA A 266 -0.61 -8.53 1.97
CA ALA A 266 -1.01 -9.26 3.17
C ALA A 266 -2.31 -10.01 2.94
N PHE A 267 -2.30 -11.29 3.27
CA PHE A 267 -3.45 -12.19 3.19
C PHE A 267 -4.30 -12.10 4.46
N ALA A 268 -5.55 -12.52 4.36
CA ALA A 268 -6.52 -12.50 5.46
C ALA A 268 -6.21 -13.50 6.58
N ASP A 269 -5.24 -14.40 6.39
CA ASP A 269 -4.66 -15.25 7.43
C ASP A 269 -3.50 -14.57 8.20
N GLY A 270 -3.16 -13.33 7.83
CA GLY A 270 -2.06 -12.56 8.39
C GLY A 270 -0.71 -12.85 7.77
N THR A 271 -0.60 -13.73 6.76
CA THR A 271 0.67 -13.94 6.04
C THR A 271 0.97 -12.78 5.11
N VAL A 272 2.25 -12.44 4.96
CA VAL A 272 2.72 -11.37 4.08
C VAL A 272 3.69 -11.97 3.09
N ARG A 273 3.49 -11.70 1.80
CA ARG A 273 4.31 -12.26 0.72
C ARG A 273 4.54 -11.21 -0.36
N LEU A 274 5.62 -11.38 -1.11
CA LEU A 274 5.83 -10.62 -2.34
C LEU A 274 5.04 -11.30 -3.46
N LEU A 275 4.14 -10.57 -4.10
CA LEU A 275 3.43 -11.01 -5.29
C LEU A 275 4.24 -10.62 -6.53
N SER A 276 4.50 -11.58 -7.42
CA SER A 276 5.37 -11.39 -8.58
C SER A 276 4.83 -10.34 -9.55
N GLU A 277 5.73 -9.56 -10.17
CA GLU A 277 5.40 -8.70 -11.32
C GLU A 277 4.82 -9.47 -12.51
N SER A 278 5.09 -10.78 -12.60
CA SER A 278 4.57 -11.65 -13.66
C SER A 278 3.19 -12.23 -13.37
N VAL A 279 2.59 -11.93 -12.21
CA VAL A 279 1.25 -12.43 -11.88
C VAL A 279 0.24 -11.95 -12.92
N THR A 280 -0.65 -12.84 -13.34
CA THR A 280 -1.68 -12.47 -14.32
C THR A 280 -2.78 -11.64 -13.64
N PRO A 281 -3.42 -10.70 -14.37
CA PRO A 281 -4.58 -9.98 -13.87
C PRO A 281 -5.72 -10.88 -13.37
N GLY A 282 -5.91 -12.06 -13.98
CA GLY A 282 -6.89 -13.06 -13.54
C GLY A 282 -6.57 -13.60 -12.14
N ILE A 283 -5.31 -13.98 -11.90
CA ILE A 283 -4.87 -14.45 -10.57
C ILE A 283 -5.00 -13.33 -9.54
N LEU A 284 -4.56 -12.10 -9.85
CA LEU A 284 -4.72 -10.98 -8.92
C LEU A 284 -6.21 -10.76 -8.57
N ALA A 285 -7.11 -10.82 -9.56
CA ALA A 285 -8.53 -10.69 -9.33
C ALA A 285 -9.07 -11.77 -8.37
N ALA A 286 -8.70 -13.03 -8.60
CA ALA A 286 -9.07 -14.16 -7.74
C ALA A 286 -8.51 -14.06 -6.32
N LEU A 287 -7.32 -13.47 -6.16
CA LEU A 287 -6.74 -13.24 -4.85
C LEU A 287 -7.40 -12.07 -4.11
N ILE A 288 -8.11 -11.16 -4.78
CA ILE A 288 -8.73 -9.99 -4.14
C ILE A 288 -10.16 -10.29 -3.68
N THR A 289 -10.90 -11.11 -4.44
CA THR A 289 -12.27 -11.51 -4.11
C THR A 289 -12.26 -12.46 -2.91
N ARG A 290 -13.22 -12.27 -2.00
CA ARG A 290 -13.34 -13.10 -0.78
C ARG A 290 -14.18 -14.37 -0.97
N ALA A 291 -15.05 -14.37 -1.99
CA ALA A 291 -16.11 -15.36 -2.18
C ALA A 291 -16.53 -15.48 -3.66
N GLY A 292 -15.60 -15.29 -4.60
CA GLY A 292 -15.84 -15.43 -6.03
C GLY A 292 -15.72 -16.88 -6.53
N GLY A 293 -15.06 -17.77 -5.78
CA GLY A 293 -14.90 -19.19 -6.13
C GLY A 293 -13.95 -19.43 -7.31
N GLU A 294 -13.10 -18.47 -7.62
CA GLU A 294 -12.11 -18.56 -8.69
C GLU A 294 -11.00 -19.55 -8.34
N ILE A 295 -10.49 -20.25 -9.36
CA ILE A 295 -9.38 -21.19 -9.16
C ILE A 295 -8.06 -20.42 -9.19
N VAL A 296 -7.38 -20.40 -8.04
CA VAL A 296 -6.04 -19.83 -7.90
C VAL A 296 -4.99 -20.94 -8.11
N SER A 297 -4.09 -20.78 -9.08
CA SER A 297 -2.91 -21.64 -9.22
C SER A 297 -1.87 -21.32 -8.14
N SER A 298 -1.05 -22.28 -7.72
CA SER A 298 -0.08 -22.08 -6.62
C SER A 298 1.17 -21.24 -6.96
N GLU A 299 1.34 -20.81 -8.22
CA GLU A 299 2.49 -20.02 -8.66
C GLU A 299 2.07 -18.55 -8.89
N TYR A 300 2.41 -17.66 -7.95
CA TYR A 300 2.21 -16.21 -8.04
C TYR A 300 3.15 -15.43 -7.11
#